data_AF-A0A952C536-F1
#
_entry.id   AF-A0A952C536-F1
#
_cell.length_a   1.000
_cell.length_b   1.000
_cell.length_c   1.000
_cell.angle_alpha   90.00
_cell.angle_beta   90.00
_cell.angle_gamma   90.00
#
_symmetry.space_group_name_H-M   'P 1'
#
loop_
_entity.id
_entity.type
_entity.pdbx_description
1 polymer ?
#
loop_
_entity_poly.entity_id
_entity_poly.type
_entity_poly.pdbx_seq_one_letter_code
_entity_poly.pdbx_strand_id
1 'polypeptide(L)'
;MTAADPVKATVLHWIDSHGEEVISFAQELIRIPSVNPFFGAEAAPGGEAQVQDAIGQRMAAIGATIHRWEPDAAALAAYAGRPGYYAGRDFTGRPNQAAVLAGSSSGRSLLLTGHVDVVPPGTGWSVDPFAAARHDGRIVGRGAIDMKGGLAAMVMAVEAIVRSGYQPAGAVTVGTVVDEEAGGMGTLDFVAQGYRADA
;
A
#
# COMPACT_ATOMS: atom_id res chain seq x y z
N MET A 1 -17.80 32.00 3.27
CA MET A 1 -16.51 31.32 3.07
C MET A 1 -15.85 31.19 4.43
N THR A 2 -15.78 29.99 4.97
CA THR A 2 -14.96 29.72 6.16
C THR A 2 -13.50 30.02 5.81
N ALA A 3 -12.77 30.65 6.73
CA ALA A 3 -11.33 30.85 6.56
C ALA A 3 -10.67 29.51 6.20
N ALA A 4 -9.72 29.52 5.26
CA ALA A 4 -9.01 28.31 4.87
C ALA A 4 -8.34 27.70 6.11
N ASP A 5 -8.51 26.39 6.31
CA ASP A 5 -7.86 25.66 7.39
C ASP A 5 -6.33 25.77 7.21
N PRO A 6 -5.61 26.42 8.15
CA PRO A 6 -4.17 26.68 8.01
C PRO A 6 -3.34 25.40 8.01
N VAL A 7 -3.81 24.33 8.67
CA VAL A 7 -3.14 23.02 8.64
C VAL A 7 -3.26 22.43 7.24
N LYS A 8 -4.47 22.42 6.69
CA LYS A 8 -4.73 21.94 5.33
C LYS A 8 -3.89 22.69 4.29
N ALA A 9 -3.83 24.02 4.39
CA ALA A 9 -3.04 24.84 3.47
C ALA A 9 -1.54 24.49 3.53
N THR A 10 -0.99 24.31 4.73
CA THR A 10 0.42 23.94 4.92
C THR A 10 0.73 22.56 4.32
N VAL A 11 -0.11 21.56 4.60
CA VAL A 11 0.10 20.19 4.11
C VAL A 11 -0.04 20.12 2.58
N LEU A 12 -1.04 20.80 2.00
CA LEU A 12 -1.19 20.84 0.54
C LEU A 12 -0.01 21.55 -0.13
N HIS A 13 0.47 22.66 0.46
CA HIS A 13 1.68 23.32 -0.03
C HIS A 13 2.92 22.42 0.06
N TRP A 14 3.04 21.63 1.12
CA TRP A 14 4.10 20.63 1.23
C TRP A 14 4.02 19.62 0.08
N ILE A 15 2.83 19.08 -0.21
CA ILE A 15 2.64 18.11 -1.30
C ILE A 15 3.02 18.73 -2.65
N ASP A 16 2.53 19.95 -2.93
CA ASP A 16 2.82 20.64 -4.20
C ASP A 16 4.31 20.95 -4.36
N SER A 17 5.00 21.33 -3.27
CA SER A 17 6.44 21.61 -3.28
C SER A 17 7.32 20.35 -3.34
N HIS A 18 6.76 19.18 -3.03
CA HIS A 18 7.45 17.88 -3.04
C HIS A 18 6.89 16.93 -4.11
N GLY A 19 6.23 17.46 -5.14
CA GLY A 19 5.55 16.65 -6.16
C GLY A 19 6.45 15.61 -6.85
N GLU A 20 7.71 15.95 -7.13
CA GLU A 20 8.67 14.99 -7.71
C GLU A 20 9.03 13.86 -6.75
N GLU A 21 9.04 14.10 -5.43
CA GLU A 21 9.24 13.06 -4.43
C GLU A 21 8.04 12.08 -4.41
N VAL A 22 6.82 12.62 -4.46
CA VAL A 22 5.58 11.83 -4.54
C VAL A 22 5.57 10.96 -5.80
N ILE A 23 5.87 11.55 -6.95
CA ILE A 23 5.93 10.85 -8.24
C ILE A 23 7.02 9.78 -8.21
N SER A 24 8.21 10.10 -7.69
CA SER A 24 9.33 9.16 -7.62
C SER A 24 9.00 7.94 -6.77
N PHE A 25 8.31 8.13 -5.64
CA PHE A 25 7.87 7.01 -4.81
C PHE A 25 6.84 6.14 -5.52
N ALA A 26 5.87 6.72 -6.22
CA ALA A 26 4.95 5.95 -7.05
C ALA A 26 5.69 5.13 -8.13
N GLN A 27 6.66 5.73 -8.81
CA GLN A 27 7.48 5.03 -9.80
C GLN A 27 8.34 3.93 -9.18
N GLU A 28 8.90 4.14 -7.98
CA GLU A 28 9.63 3.12 -7.22
C GLU A 28 8.77 1.88 -6.98
N LEU A 29 7.54 2.06 -6.46
CA LEU A 29 6.64 0.94 -6.24
C LEU A 29 6.30 0.21 -7.55
N ILE A 30 6.01 0.96 -8.62
CA ILE A 30 5.68 0.40 -9.95
C ILE A 30 6.84 -0.41 -10.52
N ARG A 31 8.09 0.00 -10.29
CA ARG A 31 9.28 -0.70 -10.80
C ARG A 31 9.51 -2.07 -10.16
N ILE A 32 8.88 -2.34 -9.03
CA ILE A 32 8.98 -3.64 -8.37
C ILE A 32 7.96 -4.59 -9.02
N PRO A 33 8.38 -5.68 -9.70
CA PRO A 33 7.45 -6.62 -10.32
C PRO A 33 6.84 -7.55 -9.27
N SER A 34 5.80 -7.08 -8.58
CA SER A 34 5.04 -7.83 -7.55
C SER A 34 3.89 -8.65 -8.15
N VAL A 35 4.14 -9.35 -9.25
CA VAL A 35 3.12 -10.15 -9.93
C VAL A 35 2.66 -11.28 -9.01
N ASN A 36 1.35 -11.42 -8.82
CA ASN A 36 0.81 -12.49 -7.98
C ASN A 36 1.11 -13.87 -8.59
N PRO A 37 1.74 -14.80 -7.83
CA PRO A 37 2.13 -16.12 -8.34
C PRO A 37 0.97 -17.03 -8.72
N PHE A 38 -0.25 -16.72 -8.31
CA PHE A 38 -1.45 -17.43 -8.74
C PHE A 38 -1.61 -17.45 -10.28
N PHE A 39 -1.13 -16.40 -10.96
CA PHE A 39 -1.29 -16.27 -12.41
C PHE A 39 -0.23 -16.99 -13.25
N GLY A 40 0.75 -17.65 -12.61
CA GLY A 40 1.71 -18.53 -13.29
C GLY A 40 3.18 -18.22 -13.02
N ALA A 41 4.05 -19.00 -13.67
CA ALA A 41 5.48 -19.10 -13.39
C ALA A 41 6.31 -17.85 -13.75
N GLU A 42 5.74 -16.85 -14.44
CA GLU A 42 6.43 -15.58 -14.71
C GLU A 42 6.51 -14.68 -13.46
N ALA A 43 5.76 -15.00 -12.41
CA ALA A 43 5.89 -14.36 -11.11
C ALA A 43 7.14 -14.86 -10.38
N ALA A 44 8.13 -13.98 -10.21
CA ALA A 44 9.23 -14.24 -9.31
C ALA A 44 8.75 -14.01 -7.85
N PRO A 45 8.97 -14.97 -6.93
CA PRO A 45 8.65 -14.76 -5.53
C PRO A 45 9.45 -13.57 -4.96
N GLY A 46 8.83 -12.80 -4.06
CA GLY A 46 9.48 -11.73 -3.31
C GLY A 46 9.19 -10.29 -3.78
N GLY A 47 8.58 -10.09 -4.95
CA GLY A 47 8.20 -8.74 -5.40
C GLY A 47 7.23 -8.05 -4.43
N GLU A 48 6.26 -8.78 -3.87
CA GLU A 48 5.35 -8.25 -2.84
C GLU A 48 6.13 -7.83 -1.58
N ALA A 49 7.07 -8.65 -1.08
CA ALA A 49 7.92 -8.29 0.05
C ALA A 49 8.78 -7.03 -0.22
N GLN A 50 9.30 -6.87 -1.44
CA GLN A 50 10.05 -5.67 -1.84
C GLN A 50 9.17 -4.40 -1.84
N VAL A 51 7.91 -4.50 -2.29
CA VAL A 51 6.96 -3.37 -2.16
C VAL A 51 6.72 -3.05 -0.69
N GLN A 52 6.56 -4.08 0.16
CA GLN A 52 6.41 -3.88 1.60
C GLN A 52 7.65 -3.20 2.21
N ASP A 53 8.86 -3.53 1.76
CA ASP A 53 10.11 -2.88 2.19
C ASP A 53 10.12 -1.39 1.89
N ALA A 54 9.81 -1.00 0.65
CA ALA A 54 9.78 0.40 0.25
C ALA A 54 8.77 1.20 1.10
N ILE A 55 7.56 0.66 1.31
CA ILE A 55 6.53 1.29 2.14
C ILE A 55 6.94 1.33 3.61
N GLY A 56 7.46 0.21 4.13
CA GLY A 56 7.84 0.06 5.52
C GLY A 56 8.99 0.99 5.91
N GLN A 57 10.00 1.14 5.05
CA GLN A 57 11.11 2.06 5.26
C GLN A 57 10.65 3.52 5.35
N ARG A 58 9.79 3.94 4.42
CA ARG A 58 9.27 5.32 4.40
C ARG A 58 8.38 5.62 5.60
N MET A 59 7.49 4.69 5.97
CA MET A 59 6.65 4.84 7.16
C MET A 59 7.45 4.80 8.47
N ALA A 60 8.47 3.94 8.57
CA ALA A 60 9.35 3.90 9.74
C ALA A 60 10.15 5.21 9.91
N ALA A 61 10.56 5.84 8.80
CA ALA A 61 11.28 7.11 8.82
C ALA A 61 10.48 8.26 9.44
N ILE A 62 9.13 8.19 9.42
CA ILE A 62 8.24 9.14 10.09
C ILE A 62 7.74 8.65 11.47
N GLY A 63 8.34 7.59 12.00
CA GLY A 63 8.08 7.09 13.36
C GLY A 63 6.91 6.10 13.46
N ALA A 64 6.43 5.53 12.35
CA ALA A 64 5.43 4.46 12.43
C ALA A 64 6.06 3.14 12.90
N THR A 65 5.34 2.39 13.72
CA THR A 65 5.70 1.02 14.09
C THR A 65 5.30 0.08 12.95
N ILE A 66 6.25 -0.72 12.46
CA ILE A 66 6.02 -1.65 11.35
C ILE A 66 5.76 -3.05 11.89
N HIS A 67 4.56 -3.56 11.62
CA HIS A 67 4.20 -4.96 11.85
C HIS A 67 4.14 -5.67 10.51
N ARG A 68 4.84 -6.79 10.38
CA ARG A 68 4.90 -7.57 9.14
C ARG A 68 4.81 -9.06 9.45
N TRP A 69 4.01 -9.78 8.67
CA TRP A 69 3.81 -11.21 8.83
C TRP A 69 3.31 -11.83 7.52
N GLU A 70 3.50 -13.13 7.36
CA GLU A 70 2.92 -13.87 6.24
C GLU A 70 1.52 -14.38 6.63
N PRO A 71 0.50 -14.25 5.76
CA PRO A 71 -0.82 -14.81 6.05
C PRO A 71 -0.79 -16.32 6.30
N ASP A 72 -1.55 -16.78 7.29
CA ASP A 72 -1.71 -18.20 7.59
C ASP A 72 -2.85 -18.81 6.76
N ALA A 73 -2.51 -19.43 5.64
CA ALA A 73 -3.48 -20.07 4.75
C ALA A 73 -4.32 -21.15 5.44
N ALA A 74 -3.77 -21.87 6.43
CA ALA A 74 -4.50 -22.91 7.14
C ALA A 74 -5.51 -22.30 8.12
N ALA A 75 -5.13 -21.25 8.86
CA ALA A 75 -6.05 -20.51 9.73
C ALA A 75 -7.19 -19.86 8.93
N LEU A 76 -6.88 -19.36 7.73
CA LEU A 76 -7.87 -18.76 6.83
C LEU A 76 -8.94 -19.73 6.33
N ALA A 77 -8.77 -21.05 6.47
CA ALA A 77 -9.82 -22.03 6.15
C ALA A 77 -11.12 -21.79 6.92
N ALA A 78 -11.08 -21.08 8.05
CA ALA A 78 -12.27 -20.61 8.78
C ALA A 78 -13.18 -19.68 7.96
N TYR A 79 -12.67 -19.08 6.87
CA TYR A 79 -13.41 -18.22 5.95
C TYR A 79 -13.90 -18.97 4.70
N ALA A 80 -13.78 -20.30 4.65
CA ALA A 80 -14.24 -21.09 3.51
C ALA A 80 -15.70 -20.79 3.13
N GLY A 81 -15.92 -20.55 1.83
CA GLY A 81 -17.22 -20.18 1.26
C GLY A 81 -17.59 -18.70 1.40
N ARG A 82 -16.74 -17.87 2.00
CA ARG A 82 -16.93 -16.41 2.05
C ARG A 82 -16.20 -15.72 0.89
N PRO A 83 -16.66 -14.54 0.44
CA PRO A 83 -15.93 -13.73 -0.54
C PRO A 83 -14.49 -13.49 -0.11
N GLY A 84 -13.57 -13.54 -1.08
CA GLY A 84 -12.13 -13.35 -0.85
C GLY A 84 -11.38 -14.62 -0.42
N TYR A 85 -12.07 -15.67 0.04
CA TYR A 85 -11.40 -16.92 0.38
C TYR A 85 -11.15 -17.80 -0.84
N TYR A 86 -9.90 -18.24 -1.00
CA TYR A 86 -9.50 -19.21 -2.01
C TYR A 86 -8.50 -20.21 -1.42
N ALA A 87 -8.79 -21.51 -1.58
CA ALA A 87 -7.94 -22.57 -1.08
C ALA A 87 -6.62 -22.69 -1.86
N GLY A 88 -5.62 -23.33 -1.24
CA GLY A 88 -4.35 -23.67 -1.90
C GLY A 88 -3.42 -22.48 -2.17
N ARG A 89 -3.50 -21.42 -1.36
CA ARG A 89 -2.57 -20.29 -1.42
C ARG A 89 -1.29 -20.60 -0.66
N ASP A 90 -0.17 -20.17 -1.22
CA ASP A 90 1.13 -20.10 -0.57
C ASP A 90 1.50 -18.63 -0.37
N PHE A 91 1.93 -18.31 0.85
CA PHE A 91 2.30 -16.96 1.28
C PHE A 91 3.79 -16.83 1.63
N THR A 92 4.58 -17.88 1.38
CA THR A 92 6.03 -17.86 1.62
C THR A 92 6.66 -16.70 0.84
N GLY A 93 7.27 -15.74 1.55
CA GLY A 93 7.86 -14.54 0.97
C GLY A 93 6.82 -13.49 0.50
N ARG A 94 5.56 -13.61 0.91
CA ARG A 94 4.44 -12.73 0.54
C ARG A 94 3.77 -12.15 1.78
N PRO A 95 4.42 -11.19 2.47
CA PRO A 95 3.93 -10.70 3.74
C PRO A 95 2.85 -9.63 3.57
N ASN A 96 1.87 -9.65 4.47
CA ASN A 96 1.06 -8.49 4.84
C ASN A 96 1.88 -7.52 5.71
N GLN A 97 1.49 -6.25 5.75
CA GLN A 97 2.12 -5.25 6.59
C GLN A 97 1.11 -4.25 7.15
N ALA A 98 1.26 -3.87 8.41
CA ALA A 98 0.60 -2.73 9.03
C ALA A 98 1.65 -1.75 9.56
N ALA A 99 1.70 -0.56 8.97
CA ALA A 99 2.51 0.55 9.47
C ALA A 99 1.63 1.46 10.31
N VAL A 100 1.83 1.47 11.63
CA VAL A 100 0.96 2.16 12.59
C VAL A 100 1.64 3.43 13.08
N LEU A 101 1.09 4.59 12.70
CA LEU A 101 1.47 5.89 13.25
C LEU A 101 0.56 6.22 14.44
N ALA A 102 1.14 6.39 15.62
CA ALA A 102 0.40 6.74 16.82
C ALA A 102 -0.25 8.13 16.70
N GLY A 103 -1.48 8.26 17.18
CA GLY A 103 -2.15 9.55 17.32
C GLY A 103 -1.58 10.36 18.48
N SER A 104 -1.75 11.68 18.43
CA SER A 104 -1.37 12.59 19.52
C SER A 104 -2.37 12.61 20.68
N SER A 105 -3.57 12.05 20.50
CA SER A 105 -4.66 12.06 21.48
C SER A 105 -5.67 10.93 21.21
N SER A 106 -6.89 11.04 21.75
CA SER A 106 -7.99 10.09 21.54
C SER A 106 -8.87 10.45 20.34
N GLY A 107 -8.28 10.94 19.25
CA GLY A 107 -9.03 11.18 18.01
C GLY A 107 -9.46 9.88 17.34
N ARG A 108 -10.39 9.97 16.38
CA ARG A 108 -10.81 8.81 15.58
C ARG A 108 -9.62 8.22 14.80
N SER A 109 -9.50 6.91 14.84
CA SER A 109 -8.51 6.14 14.10
C SER A 109 -8.91 5.97 12.63
N LEU A 110 -7.93 5.81 11.75
CA LEU A 110 -8.13 5.62 10.30
C LEU A 110 -7.25 4.48 9.79
N LEU A 111 -7.84 3.55 9.04
CA LEU A 111 -7.11 2.52 8.29
C LEU A 111 -7.11 2.86 6.79
N LEU A 112 -5.95 3.23 6.27
CA LEU A 112 -5.70 3.36 4.84
C LEU A 112 -5.20 2.00 4.34
N THR A 113 -5.97 1.32 3.48
CA THR A 113 -5.62 -0.03 3.02
C THR A 113 -5.52 -0.15 1.50
N GLY A 114 -4.61 -1.00 1.04
CA GLY A 114 -4.44 -1.31 -0.38
C GLY A 114 -3.62 -2.58 -0.62
N HIS A 115 -3.74 -3.14 -1.82
CA HIS A 115 -3.00 -4.35 -2.21
C HIS A 115 -1.67 -4.01 -2.88
N VAL A 116 -0.67 -4.86 -2.69
CA VAL A 116 0.69 -4.68 -3.23
C VAL A 116 0.98 -5.58 -4.44
N ASP A 117 0.20 -6.63 -4.64
CA ASP A 117 0.32 -7.51 -5.77
C ASP A 117 -0.25 -6.89 -7.05
N VAL A 118 0.09 -7.46 -8.19
CA VAL A 118 -0.46 -7.03 -9.48
C VAL A 118 -0.75 -8.25 -10.36
N VAL A 119 -1.70 -8.14 -11.28
CA VAL A 119 -1.83 -9.13 -12.37
C VAL A 119 -0.63 -9.08 -13.34
N PRO A 120 -0.40 -10.15 -14.13
CA PRO A 120 0.58 -10.12 -15.21
C PRO A 120 0.38 -8.92 -16.16
N PRO A 121 1.47 -8.36 -16.71
CA PRO A 121 1.36 -7.21 -17.61
C PRO A 121 0.59 -7.55 -18.90
N GLY A 122 0.62 -8.81 -19.36
CA GLY A 122 0.08 -9.19 -20.67
C GLY A 122 0.95 -8.65 -21.81
N THR A 123 0.36 -8.55 -23.01
CA THR A 123 1.06 -8.11 -24.23
C THR A 123 0.58 -6.73 -24.70
N GLY A 124 1.29 -6.13 -25.66
CA GLY A 124 0.85 -4.87 -26.31
C GLY A 124 1.34 -3.59 -25.64
N TRP A 125 2.31 -3.68 -24.72
CA TRP A 125 2.92 -2.50 -24.12
C TRP A 125 3.83 -1.76 -25.09
N SER A 126 3.74 -0.41 -25.09
CA SER A 126 4.63 0.47 -25.87
C SER A 126 5.97 0.74 -25.16
N VAL A 127 6.07 0.39 -23.88
CA VAL A 127 7.24 0.54 -23.00
C VAL A 127 7.31 -0.69 -22.10
N ASP A 128 8.43 -0.90 -21.41
CA ASP A 128 8.49 -1.93 -20.37
C ASP A 128 7.41 -1.64 -19.28
N PRO A 129 6.51 -2.61 -18.98
CA PRO A 129 5.43 -2.44 -18.01
C PRO A 129 5.92 -2.07 -16.60
N PHE A 130 7.16 -2.40 -16.24
CA PHE A 130 7.74 -2.09 -14.94
C PHE A 130 8.80 -0.99 -15.02
N ALA A 131 8.97 -0.29 -16.15
CA ALA A 131 9.88 0.87 -16.20
C ALA A 131 9.34 2.11 -15.46
N ALA A 132 8.02 2.16 -15.22
CA ALA A 132 7.31 3.33 -14.71
C ALA A 132 7.57 4.59 -15.56
N ALA A 133 7.48 4.45 -16.89
CA ALA A 133 7.83 5.52 -17.82
C ALA A 133 6.90 6.73 -17.70
N ARG A 134 7.45 7.95 -17.70
CA ARG A 134 6.66 9.19 -17.74
C ARG A 134 6.46 9.64 -19.18
N HIS A 135 5.21 9.89 -19.57
CA HIS A 135 4.86 10.40 -20.89
C HIS A 135 3.65 11.33 -20.78
N ASP A 136 3.77 12.56 -21.27
CA ASP A 136 2.69 13.56 -21.32
C ASP A 136 1.91 13.73 -20.00
N GLY A 137 2.65 13.86 -18.89
CA GLY A 137 2.08 14.04 -17.57
C GLY A 137 1.47 12.77 -16.94
N ARG A 138 1.71 11.60 -17.53
CA ARG A 138 1.23 10.29 -17.04
C ARG A 138 2.40 9.39 -16.70
N ILE A 139 2.21 8.49 -15.73
CA ILE A 139 3.10 7.34 -15.51
C ILE A 139 2.44 6.13 -16.15
N VAL A 140 3.15 5.46 -17.05
CA VAL A 140 2.72 4.21 -17.70
C VAL A 140 3.45 3.05 -17.03
N GLY A 141 2.69 2.15 -16.42
CA GLY A 141 3.23 0.91 -15.84
C GLY A 141 2.17 0.02 -15.22
N ARG A 142 2.46 -1.29 -15.14
CA ARG A 142 1.63 -2.27 -14.43
C ARG A 142 1.64 -1.93 -12.95
N GLY A 143 0.47 -1.83 -12.36
CA GLY A 143 0.31 -1.40 -10.98
C GLY A 143 0.07 0.10 -10.81
N ALA A 144 0.27 0.93 -11.85
CA ALA A 144 0.21 2.38 -11.70
C ALA A 144 -1.17 2.89 -11.21
N ILE A 145 -2.25 2.39 -11.82
CA ILE A 145 -3.62 2.69 -11.40
C ILE A 145 -4.10 1.68 -10.34
N ASP A 146 -3.76 0.41 -10.51
CA ASP A 146 -4.28 -0.70 -9.71
C ASP A 146 -3.15 -1.49 -9.02
N MET A 147 -2.78 -1.17 -7.78
CA MET A 147 -3.16 0.06 -7.08
C MET A 147 -1.99 0.82 -6.44
N LYS A 148 -0.78 0.67 -6.99
CA LYS A 148 0.45 1.26 -6.45
C LYS A 148 0.47 2.79 -6.45
N GLY A 149 -0.22 3.44 -7.40
CA GLY A 149 -0.44 4.88 -7.32
C GLY A 149 -1.26 5.28 -6.09
N GLY A 150 -2.28 4.49 -5.74
CA GLY A 150 -3.05 4.66 -4.52
C GLY A 150 -2.21 4.40 -3.26
N LEU A 151 -1.39 3.36 -3.25
CA LEU A 151 -0.43 3.09 -2.17
C LEU A 151 0.50 4.27 -1.93
N ALA A 152 1.12 4.80 -3.00
CA ALA A 152 1.98 5.95 -2.92
C ALA A 152 1.23 7.18 -2.37
N ALA A 153 0.01 7.45 -2.86
CA ALA A 153 -0.80 8.55 -2.37
C ALA A 153 -1.12 8.44 -0.86
N MET A 154 -1.48 7.25 -0.38
CA MET A 154 -1.78 7.01 1.03
C MET A 154 -0.55 7.25 1.92
N VAL A 155 0.60 6.68 1.56
CA VAL A 155 1.87 6.87 2.30
C VAL A 155 2.29 8.33 2.29
N MET A 156 2.31 8.98 1.12
CA MET A 156 2.74 10.36 0.99
C MET A 156 1.80 11.34 1.70
N ALA A 157 0.50 11.03 1.80
CA ALA A 157 -0.43 11.86 2.57
C ALA A 157 -0.10 11.83 4.08
N VAL A 158 0.19 10.66 4.64
CA VAL A 158 0.58 10.53 6.05
C VAL A 158 1.91 11.22 6.31
N GLU A 159 2.89 10.99 5.43
CA GLU A 159 4.20 11.61 5.53
C GLU A 159 4.15 13.14 5.40
N ALA A 160 3.34 13.69 4.47
CA ALA A 160 3.18 15.12 4.31
C ALA A 160 2.68 15.79 5.59
N ILE A 161 1.75 15.16 6.30
CA ILE A 161 1.25 15.64 7.60
C ILE A 161 2.40 15.70 8.61
N VAL A 162 3.14 14.61 8.77
CA VAL A 162 4.24 14.51 9.75
C VAL A 162 5.37 15.48 9.43
N ARG A 163 5.81 15.53 8.16
CA ARG A 163 6.90 16.41 7.71
C ARG A 163 6.51 17.89 7.67
N SER A 164 5.21 18.20 7.67
CA SER A 164 4.70 19.56 7.90
C SER A 164 4.68 19.97 9.38
N GLY A 165 5.14 19.10 10.29
CA GLY A 165 5.20 19.38 11.73
C GLY A 165 3.89 19.11 12.47
N TYR A 166 2.96 18.36 11.85
CA TYR A 166 1.68 17.99 12.46
C TYR A 166 1.65 16.50 12.79
N GLN A 167 0.69 16.11 13.63
CA GLN A 167 0.44 14.71 13.96
C GLN A 167 -1.07 14.45 13.96
N PRO A 168 -1.54 13.33 13.40
CA PRO A 168 -2.94 12.94 13.48
C PRO A 168 -3.44 12.87 14.93
N ALA A 169 -4.69 13.25 15.16
CA ALA A 169 -5.28 13.19 16.50
C ALA A 169 -5.56 11.76 16.95
N GLY A 170 -5.99 10.88 16.03
CA GLY A 170 -6.12 9.43 16.26
C GLY A 170 -5.03 8.67 15.50
N ALA A 171 -4.86 7.39 15.82
CA ALA A 171 -3.88 6.55 15.13
C ALA A 171 -4.24 6.37 13.64
N VAL A 172 -3.21 6.38 12.79
CA VAL A 172 -3.36 6.08 11.36
C VAL A 172 -2.57 4.83 11.06
N THR A 173 -3.24 3.82 10.50
CA THR A 173 -2.60 2.60 10.03
C THR A 173 -2.59 2.62 8.51
N VAL A 174 -1.41 2.43 7.91
CA VAL A 174 -1.29 2.07 6.49
C VAL A 174 -1.17 0.55 6.43
N GLY A 175 -2.27 -0.10 6.05
CA GLY A 175 -2.36 -1.55 5.89
C GLY A 175 -2.14 -1.96 4.44
N THR A 176 -1.14 -2.78 4.18
CA THR A 176 -0.80 -3.20 2.83
C THR A 176 -0.82 -4.71 2.73
N VAL A 177 -1.69 -5.21 1.84
CA VAL A 177 -2.05 -6.62 1.79
C VAL A 177 -1.62 -7.28 0.49
N VAL A 178 -1.44 -8.59 0.55
CA VAL A 178 -1.19 -9.45 -0.62
C VAL A 178 -2.47 -10.15 -1.08
N ASP A 179 -2.43 -10.69 -2.30
CA ASP A 179 -3.41 -11.63 -2.83
C ASP A 179 -4.81 -11.07 -3.09
N GLU A 180 -4.92 -9.77 -3.39
CA GLU A 180 -6.19 -9.17 -3.79
C GLU A 180 -6.53 -9.52 -5.24
N GLU A 181 -5.55 -9.45 -6.15
CA GLU A 181 -5.77 -9.71 -7.57
C GLU A 181 -6.20 -11.16 -7.84
N ALA A 182 -5.77 -12.07 -6.97
CA ALA A 182 -6.13 -13.49 -7.00
C ALA A 182 -7.25 -13.87 -6.00
N GLY A 183 -7.85 -12.90 -5.31
CA GLY A 183 -8.87 -13.15 -4.30
C GLY A 183 -8.96 -12.07 -3.23
N GLY A 184 -8.69 -12.43 -1.99
CA GLY A 184 -8.75 -11.48 -0.88
C GLY A 184 -8.18 -12.05 0.41
N MET A 185 -7.33 -13.06 0.30
CA MET A 185 -6.84 -13.82 1.45
C MET A 185 -5.95 -12.97 2.35
N GLY A 186 -5.12 -12.08 1.79
CA GLY A 186 -4.35 -11.13 2.60
C GLY A 186 -5.26 -10.16 3.36
N THR A 187 -6.33 -9.64 2.77
CA THR A 187 -7.31 -8.80 3.48
C THR A 187 -8.03 -9.56 4.59
N LEU A 188 -8.47 -10.80 4.33
CA LEU A 188 -9.11 -11.64 5.34
C LEU A 188 -8.17 -11.88 6.53
N ASP A 189 -6.90 -12.16 6.27
CA ASP A 189 -5.89 -12.35 7.31
C ASP A 189 -5.62 -11.05 8.08
N PHE A 190 -5.51 -9.91 7.38
CA PHE A 190 -5.33 -8.61 8.02
C PHE A 190 -6.45 -8.29 9.03
N VAL A 191 -7.68 -8.62 8.66
CA VAL A 191 -8.84 -8.51 9.56
C VAL A 191 -8.81 -9.58 10.66
N ALA A 192 -8.36 -10.81 10.37
CA ALA A 192 -8.22 -11.88 11.36
C ALA A 192 -7.18 -11.56 12.45
N GLN A 193 -6.09 -10.86 12.09
CA GLN A 193 -5.08 -10.36 13.04
C GLN A 193 -5.59 -9.24 13.96
N GLY A 194 -6.84 -8.78 13.77
CA GLY A 194 -7.50 -7.83 14.66
C GLY A 194 -7.27 -6.36 14.33
N TYR A 195 -6.63 -6.03 13.21
CA TYR A 195 -6.51 -4.63 12.78
C TYR A 195 -7.89 -4.03 12.48
N ARG A 196 -8.22 -2.94 13.18
CA ARG A 196 -9.48 -2.20 13.08
C ARG A 196 -9.19 -0.70 13.19
N ALA A 197 -10.10 0.11 12.67
CA ALA A 197 -10.13 1.55 12.83
C ALA A 197 -11.59 2.03 12.84
N ASP A 198 -11.81 3.28 13.23
CA ASP A 198 -13.15 3.91 13.20
C ASP A 198 -13.64 4.16 11.76
N ALA A 199 -12.71 4.23 10.80
CA ALA A 199 -12.97 4.36 9.36
C ALA A 199 -11.89 3.60 8.56
#